data_AF-A0A938M5S3-F1
#
_entry.id   AF-A0A938M5S3-F1
#
_cell.length_a   1.000
_cell.length_b   1.000
_cell.length_c   1.000
_cell.angle_alpha   90.00
_cell.angle_beta   90.00
_cell.angle_gamma   90.00
#
_symmetry.space_group_name_H-M   'P 1'
#
loop_
_entity.id
_entity.type
_entity.pdbx_description
1 polymer ?
#
loop_
_entity_poly.entity_id
_entity_poly.type
_entity_poly.pdbx_seq_one_letter_code
_entity_poly.pdbx_strand_id
1 'polypeptide(L)'
;PDRVAYGGWPIDIHPSPGIYGKDIPPAVFTHLKKIYSIPYRILYTRDVDNLFLAGRHVSVTHVALGTTRLMQTIGLMGQAVGGAASVCKKHGELPRGLYPKHIKELQQLLLKWDVYLPEVADEDEGNLCRGAKVSASSSAPEGSIGVFGAAEGSMRDAPCTSARGQKVVTAKPDVNKLSLMLRADGDQPVEARLQVEEEGKKEPTMVAATVKPGGFRWVDFPLPQPLTPGKVYFVMLPATPKLCWRIYDHADGERVYGKPGAWTTMGGAYALKPFGTPRKLGRVGPEAAVDGLAVPLEGQFHQWRSDPAQELPQWLEVDFGKTVTLNTVHLTFDTNLFGRFPSSKPGGEATADDYWLLYNKGGKWEVAFAAQGNWRRFRRHQFPAVTTDKIRLEILKAKNGREARVYEIRAYKE
;
A
#
# COMPACT_ATOMS: atom_id res chain seq x y z
N PRO A 1 -11.76 21.55 5.40
CA PRO A 1 -12.17 20.73 6.57
C PRO A 1 -11.02 20.62 7.58
N ASP A 2 -11.29 20.57 8.89
CA ASP A 2 -10.28 20.58 9.96
C ASP A 2 -9.72 19.19 10.31
N ARG A 3 -9.38 18.39 9.30
CA ARG A 3 -8.91 17.00 9.46
C ARG A 3 -7.51 16.97 10.05
N VAL A 4 -7.29 16.19 11.10
CA VAL A 4 -5.96 16.04 11.74
C VAL A 4 -5.58 14.60 12.05
N ALA A 5 -6.52 13.66 11.90
CA ALA A 5 -6.27 12.22 11.97
C ALA A 5 -7.37 11.49 11.18
N TYR A 6 -7.35 10.16 11.19
CA TYR A 6 -8.39 9.32 10.58
C TYR A 6 -8.61 8.03 11.36
N GLY A 7 -9.74 7.38 11.09
CA GLY A 7 -10.03 6.03 11.55
C GLY A 7 -10.65 5.18 10.43
N GLY A 8 -10.59 3.87 10.61
CA GLY A 8 -11.13 2.89 9.66
C GLY A 8 -11.59 1.60 10.32
N TRP A 9 -11.63 1.54 11.65
CA TRP A 9 -12.22 0.41 12.36
C TRP A 9 -13.73 0.39 12.13
N PRO A 10 -14.40 -0.78 12.14
CA PRO A 10 -15.85 -0.83 12.24
C PRO A 10 -16.34 -0.16 13.52
N ILE A 11 -17.58 0.32 13.55
CA ILE A 11 -18.19 0.75 14.81
C ILE A 11 -18.44 -0.51 15.65
N ASP A 12 -17.72 -0.65 16.76
CA ASP A 12 -17.77 -1.78 17.68
C ASP A 12 -18.45 -1.36 19.00
N ILE A 13 -19.71 -1.77 19.16
CA ILE A 13 -20.54 -1.47 20.32
C ILE A 13 -20.81 -2.75 21.11
N HIS A 14 -20.46 -2.71 22.39
CA HIS A 14 -20.77 -3.79 23.32
C HIS A 14 -22.17 -3.61 23.93
N PRO A 15 -22.93 -4.70 24.10
CA PRO A 15 -24.25 -4.62 24.71
C PRO A 15 -24.15 -4.30 26.21
N SER A 16 -25.12 -3.55 26.73
CA SER A 16 -25.13 -3.11 28.13
C SER A 16 -25.02 -4.24 29.18
N PRO A 17 -25.62 -5.44 28.98
CA PRO A 17 -25.43 -6.57 29.90
C PRO A 17 -24.00 -7.11 29.97
N GLY A 18 -23.12 -6.77 29.01
CA GLY A 18 -21.74 -7.24 28.96
C GLY A 18 -21.67 -8.78 29.04
N ILE A 19 -20.84 -9.29 29.95
CA ILE A 19 -20.65 -10.74 30.16
C ILE A 19 -21.91 -11.46 30.67
N TYR A 20 -22.93 -10.74 31.15
CA TYR A 20 -24.19 -11.30 31.61
C TYR A 20 -25.20 -11.51 30.47
N GLY A 21 -24.97 -10.90 29.30
CA GLY A 21 -25.80 -11.08 28.11
C GLY A 21 -25.47 -12.36 27.36
N LYS A 22 -25.70 -13.52 27.98
CA LYS A 22 -25.33 -14.83 27.39
C LYS A 22 -26.05 -15.15 26.08
N ASP A 23 -27.24 -14.61 25.90
CA ASP A 23 -28.11 -14.87 24.74
C ASP A 23 -28.00 -13.80 23.64
N ILE A 24 -27.09 -12.84 23.78
CA ILE A 24 -26.86 -11.77 22.80
C ILE A 24 -25.40 -11.76 22.34
N PRO A 25 -25.11 -11.34 21.09
CA PRO A 25 -23.73 -11.22 20.62
C PRO A 25 -22.90 -10.30 21.54
N PRO A 26 -21.63 -10.64 21.82
CA PRO A 26 -20.78 -9.86 22.74
C PRO A 26 -20.40 -8.47 22.20
N ALA A 27 -20.64 -8.24 20.91
CA ALA A 27 -20.44 -6.97 20.23
C ALA A 27 -21.28 -6.92 18.95
N VAL A 28 -21.65 -5.70 18.54
CA VAL A 28 -22.23 -5.41 17.23
C VAL A 28 -21.21 -4.61 16.42
N PHE A 29 -20.81 -5.15 15.28
CA PHE A 29 -19.88 -4.51 14.34
C PHE A 29 -20.64 -3.90 13.16
N THR A 30 -20.58 -2.58 13.02
CA THR A 30 -21.09 -1.88 11.83
C THR A 30 -19.92 -1.44 10.95
N HIS A 31 -19.78 -2.08 9.79
CA HIS A 31 -18.69 -1.81 8.86
C HIS A 31 -18.95 -0.53 8.04
N LEU A 32 -17.97 0.37 8.05
CA LEU A 32 -17.99 1.58 7.23
C LEU A 32 -17.42 1.29 5.84
N LYS A 33 -17.99 1.91 4.80
CA LYS A 33 -17.54 1.72 3.40
C LYS A 33 -16.19 2.36 3.10
N LYS A 34 -15.85 3.44 3.80
CA LYS A 34 -14.61 4.21 3.65
C LYS A 34 -14.04 4.51 5.03
N ILE A 35 -12.74 4.83 5.08
CA ILE A 35 -12.14 5.50 6.24
C ILE A 35 -12.83 6.85 6.48
N TYR A 36 -12.74 7.36 7.71
CA TYR A 36 -13.32 8.64 8.10
C TYR A 36 -12.24 9.53 8.73
N SER A 37 -12.39 10.85 8.56
CA SER A 37 -11.49 11.83 9.17
C SER A 37 -11.88 12.18 10.60
N ILE A 38 -10.88 12.52 11.42
CA ILE A 38 -11.05 13.06 12.77
C ILE A 38 -10.84 14.58 12.71
N PRO A 39 -11.86 15.38 13.09
CA PRO A 39 -11.74 16.84 13.10
C PRO A 39 -10.98 17.34 14.33
N TYR A 40 -10.16 18.37 14.15
CA TYR A 40 -9.35 19.00 15.20
C TYR A 40 -10.18 19.45 16.39
N ARG A 41 -11.39 19.97 16.14
CA ARG A 41 -12.25 20.54 17.17
C ARG A 41 -12.76 19.55 18.22
N ILE A 42 -12.56 18.24 18.06
CA ILE A 42 -12.88 17.26 19.10
C ILE A 42 -11.74 17.07 20.12
N LEU A 43 -10.57 17.65 19.82
CA LEU A 43 -9.32 17.43 20.56
C LEU A 43 -9.04 18.50 21.63
N TYR A 44 -9.97 19.41 21.90
CA TYR A 44 -9.85 20.37 22.99
C TYR A 44 -11.21 20.56 23.67
N THR A 45 -11.18 20.96 24.93
CA THR A 45 -12.42 21.18 25.70
C THR A 45 -13.04 22.53 25.37
N ARG A 46 -14.36 22.63 25.53
CA ARG A 46 -15.06 23.91 25.46
C ARG A 46 -14.77 24.80 26.68
N ASP A 47 -14.48 24.20 27.83
CA ASP A 47 -14.60 24.87 29.13
C ASP A 47 -13.24 25.29 29.75
N VAL A 48 -12.11 24.78 29.24
CA VAL A 48 -10.75 25.14 29.69
C VAL A 48 -9.89 25.49 28.48
N ASP A 49 -9.51 26.75 28.33
CA ASP A 49 -8.94 27.26 27.07
C ASP A 49 -7.60 26.65 26.67
N ASN A 50 -6.79 26.20 27.63
CA ASN A 50 -5.45 25.63 27.40
C ASN A 50 -5.38 24.12 27.71
N LEU A 51 -6.43 23.38 27.39
CA LEU A 51 -6.49 21.93 27.63
C LEU A 51 -6.83 21.15 26.35
N PHE A 52 -5.86 20.38 25.86
CA PHE A 52 -6.05 19.38 24.83
C PHE A 52 -6.56 18.06 25.42
N LEU A 53 -7.35 17.35 24.62
CA LEU A 53 -7.90 16.03 24.87
C LEU A 53 -7.48 15.11 23.72
N ALA A 54 -6.68 14.08 23.99
CA ALA A 54 -6.30 13.06 23.02
C ALA A 54 -6.40 11.69 23.68
N GLY A 55 -7.38 10.88 23.26
CA GLY A 55 -7.67 9.62 23.91
C GLY A 55 -9.14 9.21 23.80
N ARG A 56 -9.55 8.33 24.71
CA ARG A 56 -10.96 7.88 24.80
C ARG A 56 -11.92 8.95 25.37
N HIS A 57 -11.37 10.07 25.83
CA HIS A 57 -12.10 11.19 26.44
C HIS A 57 -12.30 12.37 25.48
N VAL A 58 -12.00 12.19 24.18
CA VAL A 58 -12.29 13.20 23.15
C VAL A 58 -13.79 13.43 22.98
N SER A 59 -14.17 14.59 22.45
CA SER A 59 -15.58 14.99 22.31
C SER A 59 -16.29 14.21 21.19
N VAL A 60 -16.82 13.03 21.51
CA VAL A 60 -17.58 12.16 20.59
C VAL A 60 -18.79 11.55 21.29
N THR A 61 -19.80 11.13 20.51
CA THR A 61 -20.92 10.34 21.05
C THR A 61 -20.46 8.92 21.41
N HIS A 62 -21.24 8.22 22.24
CA HIS A 62 -21.01 6.81 22.56
C HIS A 62 -20.85 5.92 21.29
N VAL A 63 -21.64 6.19 20.24
CA VAL A 63 -21.57 5.46 18.97
C VAL A 63 -20.25 5.73 18.24
N ALA A 64 -19.85 7.00 18.13
CA ALA A 64 -18.58 7.36 17.47
C ALA A 64 -17.36 6.86 18.27
N LEU A 65 -17.44 6.83 19.60
CA LEU A 65 -16.42 6.26 20.46
C LEU A 65 -16.17 4.78 20.16
N GLY A 66 -17.18 4.03 19.69
CA GLY A 66 -17.08 2.64 19.27
C GLY A 66 -16.04 2.38 18.16
N THR A 67 -15.64 3.42 17.42
CA THR A 67 -14.61 3.31 16.37
C THR A 67 -13.40 4.22 16.60
N THR A 68 -13.53 5.35 17.30
CA THR A 68 -12.39 6.27 17.52
C THR A 68 -11.48 5.85 18.68
N ARG A 69 -11.95 4.99 19.60
CA ARG A 69 -11.24 4.60 20.83
C ARG A 69 -10.04 3.66 20.63
N LEU A 70 -9.74 3.27 19.41
CA LEU A 70 -8.74 2.26 19.07
C LEU A 70 -7.33 2.85 19.23
N MET A 71 -6.35 2.04 19.69
CA MET A 71 -5.05 2.56 20.13
C MET A 71 -4.28 3.28 19.02
N GLN A 72 -4.31 2.76 17.79
CA GLN A 72 -3.66 3.42 16.64
C GLN A 72 -4.34 4.76 16.31
N THR A 73 -5.68 4.80 16.32
CA THR A 73 -6.46 6.02 16.08
C THR A 73 -6.19 7.09 17.15
N ILE A 74 -6.13 6.70 18.42
CA ILE A 74 -5.75 7.59 19.52
C ILE A 74 -4.29 8.04 19.40
N GLY A 75 -3.38 7.16 18.97
CA GLY A 75 -2.00 7.53 18.69
C GLY A 75 -1.88 8.66 17.66
N LEU A 76 -2.66 8.58 16.57
CA LEU A 76 -2.75 9.66 15.58
C LEU A 76 -3.31 10.96 16.18
N MET A 77 -4.33 10.88 17.03
CA MET A 77 -4.85 12.07 17.75
C MET A 77 -3.77 12.68 18.66
N GLY A 78 -2.96 11.86 19.32
CA GLY A 78 -1.84 12.32 20.14
C GLY A 78 -0.78 13.05 19.31
N GLN A 79 -0.41 12.50 18.15
CA GLN A 79 0.49 13.16 17.20
C GLN A 79 -0.09 14.50 16.73
N ALA A 80 -1.38 14.54 16.42
CA ALA A 80 -2.11 15.75 16.05
C ALA A 80 -2.07 16.83 17.14
N VAL A 81 -2.32 16.45 18.39
CA VAL A 81 -2.23 17.37 19.54
C VAL A 81 -0.80 17.88 19.75
N GLY A 82 0.21 17.03 19.61
CA GLY A 82 1.62 17.46 19.69
C GLY A 82 1.97 18.50 18.63
N GLY A 83 1.55 18.28 17.38
CA GLY A 83 1.70 19.26 16.30
C GLY A 83 0.92 20.55 16.57
N ALA A 84 -0.33 20.43 17.04
CA ALA A 84 -1.16 21.58 17.37
C ALA A 84 -0.54 22.43 18.47
N ALA A 85 0.01 21.82 19.53
CA ALA A 85 0.69 22.53 20.59
C ALA A 85 1.93 23.29 20.09
N SER A 86 2.68 22.73 19.13
CA SER A 86 3.80 23.43 18.49
C SER A 86 3.33 24.66 17.70
N VAL A 87 2.24 24.55 16.94
CA VAL A 87 1.64 25.65 16.20
C VAL A 87 1.04 26.72 17.14
N CYS A 88 0.41 26.31 18.24
CA CYS A 88 -0.05 27.20 19.33
C CYS A 88 1.12 28.05 19.83
N LYS A 89 2.22 27.41 20.22
CA LYS A 89 3.41 28.08 20.73
C LYS A 89 4.02 29.04 19.70
N LYS A 90 4.06 28.65 18.42
CA LYS A 90 4.61 29.48 17.33
C LYS A 90 3.83 30.78 17.13
N HIS A 91 2.50 30.74 17.22
CA HIS A 91 1.63 31.89 16.94
C HIS A 91 1.09 32.58 18.19
N GLY A 92 1.46 32.13 19.39
CA GLY A 92 0.90 32.65 20.65
C GLY A 92 -0.60 32.40 20.79
N GLU A 93 -1.11 31.35 20.14
CA GLU A 93 -2.52 30.97 20.14
C GLU A 93 -2.80 29.87 21.18
N LEU A 94 -4.02 29.81 21.68
CA LEU A 94 -4.53 28.68 22.49
C LEU A 94 -5.18 27.63 21.57
N PRO A 95 -5.41 26.38 22.03
CA PRO A 95 -6.03 25.31 21.24
C PRO A 95 -7.18 25.74 20.32
N ARG A 96 -8.14 26.51 20.85
CA ARG A 96 -9.29 26.99 20.06
C ARG A 96 -8.88 27.92 18.91
N GLY A 97 -7.86 28.76 19.12
CA GLY A 97 -7.40 29.79 18.19
C GLY A 97 -6.78 29.24 16.89
N LEU A 98 -6.34 27.98 16.89
CA LEU A 98 -5.82 27.32 15.69
C LEU A 98 -6.87 27.14 14.60
N TYR A 99 -8.14 26.95 14.97
CA TYR A 99 -9.22 26.87 14.01
C TYR A 99 -9.97 28.20 13.92
N PRO A 100 -10.23 28.73 12.70
CA PRO A 100 -9.81 28.20 11.39
C PRO A 100 -8.41 28.64 10.95
N LYS A 101 -7.77 29.59 11.65
CA LYS A 101 -6.63 30.39 11.16
C LYS A 101 -5.40 29.57 10.74
N HIS A 102 -5.01 28.59 11.54
CA HIS A 102 -3.75 27.84 11.41
C HIS A 102 -3.97 26.36 11.09
N ILE A 103 -5.20 25.97 10.74
CA ILE A 103 -5.52 24.56 10.50
C ILE A 103 -4.75 23.98 9.31
N LYS A 104 -4.54 24.79 8.26
CA LYS A 104 -3.76 24.39 7.08
C LYS A 104 -2.31 24.12 7.46
N GLU A 105 -1.70 25.00 8.25
CA GLU A 105 -0.33 24.82 8.73
C GLU A 105 -0.18 23.55 9.58
N LEU A 106 -1.13 23.29 10.48
CA LEU A 106 -1.16 22.04 11.25
C LEU A 106 -1.26 20.81 10.32
N GLN A 107 -2.12 20.85 9.30
CA GLN A 107 -2.25 19.76 8.33
C GLN A 107 -0.95 19.50 7.57
N GLN A 108 -0.29 20.56 7.10
CA GLN A 108 0.99 20.44 6.39
C GLN A 108 2.11 19.92 7.30
N LEU A 109 2.14 20.35 8.57
CA LEU A 109 3.08 19.83 9.57
C LEU A 109 2.88 18.32 9.81
N LEU A 110 1.61 17.88 9.90
CA LEU A 110 1.28 16.47 10.09
C LEU A 110 1.67 15.62 8.87
N LEU A 111 1.37 16.08 7.66
CA LEU A 111 1.80 15.40 6.42
C LEU A 111 3.33 15.30 6.35
N LYS A 112 4.05 16.36 6.72
CA LYS A 112 5.51 16.37 6.80
C LYS A 112 6.09 15.35 7.78
N TRP A 113 5.29 14.90 8.75
CA TRP A 113 5.62 13.85 9.72
C TRP A 113 5.08 12.45 9.34
N ASP A 114 4.71 12.25 8.06
CA ASP A 114 4.11 11.00 7.55
C ASP A 114 2.78 10.63 8.22
N VAL A 115 2.04 11.63 8.73
CA VAL A 115 0.65 11.43 9.17
C VAL A 115 -0.26 11.54 7.96
N TYR A 116 -0.83 10.43 7.52
CA TYR A 116 -1.81 10.44 6.44
C TYR A 116 -3.09 11.18 6.87
N LEU A 117 -3.51 12.15 6.05
CA LEU A 117 -4.77 12.86 6.20
C LEU A 117 -5.63 12.62 4.95
N PRO A 118 -6.82 12.00 5.07
CA PRO A 118 -7.65 11.67 3.92
C PRO A 118 -7.94 12.90 3.05
N GLU A 119 -7.62 12.77 1.76
CA GLU A 119 -7.84 13.78 0.71
C GLU A 119 -7.13 15.13 0.99
N VAL A 120 -6.03 15.13 1.74
CA VAL A 120 -5.17 16.31 1.92
C VAL A 120 -3.82 16.01 1.29
N ALA A 121 -3.42 16.83 0.32
CA ALA A 121 -2.12 16.74 -0.33
C ALA A 121 -1.09 17.67 0.34
N ASP A 122 0.18 17.37 0.10
CA ASP A 122 1.27 18.29 0.41
C ASP A 122 1.14 19.58 -0.38
N GLU A 123 1.07 20.68 0.34
CA GLU A 123 1.09 22.05 -0.19
C GLU A 123 2.11 22.89 0.57
N ASP A 124 3.05 22.27 1.30
CA ASP A 124 4.12 22.94 2.03
C ASP A 124 4.99 23.77 1.06
N GLU A 125 4.96 25.09 1.22
CA GLU A 125 5.75 26.02 0.41
C GLU A 125 7.26 25.88 0.66
N GLY A 126 7.65 25.30 1.79
CA GLY A 126 9.04 24.98 2.11
C GLY A 126 9.58 23.76 1.36
N ASN A 127 8.71 22.93 0.75
CA ASN A 127 9.13 21.77 -0.02
C ASN A 127 9.71 22.20 -1.38
N LEU A 128 11.03 22.13 -1.51
CA LEU A 128 11.76 22.53 -2.73
C LEU A 128 11.49 21.61 -3.92
N CYS A 129 11.00 20.39 -3.71
CA CYS A 129 10.63 19.46 -4.78
C CYS A 129 9.29 19.83 -5.44
N ARG A 130 8.50 20.70 -4.83
CA ARG A 130 7.17 21.06 -5.35
C ARG A 130 7.30 21.82 -6.68
N GLY A 131 6.68 21.27 -7.72
CA GLY A 131 6.74 21.82 -9.08
C GLY A 131 8.09 21.63 -9.78
N ALA A 132 9.04 20.90 -9.17
CA ALA A 132 10.29 20.53 -9.80
C ALA A 132 10.05 19.53 -10.95
N LYS A 133 10.97 19.51 -11.92
CA LYS A 133 10.93 18.51 -12.98
C LYS A 133 11.52 17.21 -12.45
N VAL A 134 10.82 16.10 -12.65
CA VAL A 134 11.26 14.79 -12.16
C VAL A 134 11.48 13.83 -13.33
N SER A 135 12.52 13.03 -13.26
CA SER A 135 12.84 11.97 -14.21
C SER A 135 13.32 10.73 -13.46
N ALA A 136 13.36 9.59 -14.13
CA ALA A 136 13.87 8.35 -13.56
C ALA A 136 14.65 7.55 -14.62
N SER A 137 15.52 6.66 -14.17
CA SER A 137 16.24 5.72 -15.05
C SER A 137 15.28 4.82 -15.83
N SER A 138 14.13 4.52 -15.24
CA SER A 138 13.07 3.73 -15.85
C SER A 138 11.74 3.99 -15.14
N SER A 139 10.65 3.44 -15.69
CA SER A 139 9.37 3.38 -15.00
C SER A 139 8.64 2.10 -15.36
N ALA A 140 7.96 1.50 -14.39
CA ALA A 140 7.16 0.31 -14.62
C ALA A 140 6.04 0.62 -15.64
N PRO A 141 5.81 -0.25 -16.64
CA PRO A 141 4.78 -0.01 -17.65
C PRO A 141 3.38 0.06 -17.02
N GLU A 142 2.50 0.86 -17.60
CA GLU A 142 1.12 1.02 -17.14
C GLU A 142 0.39 -0.35 -17.12
N GLY A 143 -0.22 -0.72 -15.99
CA GLY A 143 -0.86 -2.04 -15.81
C GLY A 143 0.01 -3.15 -15.21
N SER A 144 1.31 -2.92 -15.00
CA SER A 144 2.29 -3.91 -14.51
C SER A 144 2.21 -4.28 -13.02
N ILE A 145 1.11 -3.97 -12.32
CA ILE A 145 0.81 -4.65 -11.05
C ILE A 145 0.37 -6.08 -11.38
N GLY A 146 1.33 -6.93 -11.74
CA GLY A 146 1.15 -8.36 -11.65
C GLY A 146 0.81 -8.73 -10.21
N VAL A 147 -0.01 -9.77 -10.04
CA VAL A 147 -0.25 -10.38 -8.73
C VAL A 147 1.06 -10.54 -7.99
N PHE A 148 1.02 -10.12 -6.72
CA PHE A 148 2.13 -9.96 -5.79
C PHE A 148 3.38 -10.80 -6.07
N GLY A 149 4.48 -10.10 -6.35
CA GLY A 149 5.74 -10.41 -5.68
C GLY A 149 6.56 -11.60 -6.16
N ALA A 150 6.24 -12.30 -7.25
CA ALA A 150 7.00 -13.52 -7.59
C ALA A 150 7.87 -13.45 -8.85
N ALA A 151 9.16 -13.78 -8.69
CA ALA A 151 10.13 -13.80 -9.76
C ALA A 151 9.85 -15.10 -10.49
N GLU A 152 10.00 -15.12 -11.81
CA GLU A 152 9.90 -16.39 -12.53
C GLU A 152 11.00 -17.39 -12.11
N GLY A 153 12.00 -16.96 -11.33
CA GLY A 153 13.19 -17.73 -10.96
C GLY A 153 13.06 -18.75 -9.81
N SER A 154 12.07 -18.68 -8.91
CA SER A 154 11.92 -19.71 -7.88
C SER A 154 10.46 -20.08 -7.62
N MET A 155 10.03 -21.13 -8.31
CA MET A 155 8.76 -21.78 -8.10
C MET A 155 9.00 -23.23 -7.73
N ARG A 156 8.11 -23.81 -6.94
CA ARG A 156 8.13 -25.24 -6.61
C ARG A 156 6.91 -25.97 -7.15
N ASP A 157 7.09 -27.26 -7.38
CA ASP A 157 6.04 -28.15 -7.88
C ASP A 157 4.95 -28.35 -6.82
N ALA A 158 3.70 -28.25 -7.24
CA ALA A 158 2.56 -28.72 -6.44
C ALA A 158 1.69 -29.63 -7.31
N PRO A 159 1.86 -30.96 -7.20
CA PRO A 159 1.06 -31.95 -7.93
C PRO A 159 -0.43 -31.81 -7.57
N CYS A 160 -1.31 -31.79 -8.57
CA CYS A 160 -2.75 -31.55 -8.47
C CYS A 160 -3.57 -32.76 -8.00
N THR A 161 -3.04 -33.54 -7.06
CA THR A 161 -3.69 -34.74 -6.49
C THR A 161 -4.92 -34.44 -5.63
N SER A 162 -5.07 -33.19 -5.19
CA SER A 162 -6.22 -32.67 -4.45
C SER A 162 -6.71 -31.36 -5.07
N ALA A 163 -7.99 -31.04 -4.85
CA ALA A 163 -8.54 -29.76 -5.26
C ALA A 163 -7.77 -28.64 -4.54
N ARG A 164 -7.54 -27.55 -5.26
CA ARG A 164 -6.77 -26.42 -4.77
C ARG A 164 -7.26 -25.15 -5.39
N GLY A 165 -6.97 -24.04 -4.75
CA GLY A 165 -7.29 -22.74 -5.30
C GLY A 165 -6.61 -21.64 -4.53
N GLN A 166 -6.93 -20.42 -4.93
CA GLN A 166 -6.50 -19.24 -4.19
C GLN A 166 -7.53 -18.14 -4.34
N LYS A 167 -7.49 -17.21 -3.39
CA LYS A 167 -8.23 -15.96 -3.50
C LYS A 167 -7.51 -15.04 -4.48
N VAL A 168 -8.27 -14.43 -5.36
CA VAL A 168 -7.83 -13.38 -6.28
C VAL A 168 -8.69 -12.16 -6.00
N VAL A 169 -8.05 -11.06 -5.60
CA VAL A 169 -8.71 -9.77 -5.46
C VAL A 169 -8.52 -9.02 -6.78
N THR A 170 -9.62 -8.66 -7.43
CA THR A 170 -9.60 -7.99 -8.74
C THR A 170 -9.41 -6.49 -8.54
N ALA A 171 -8.16 -6.05 -8.34
CA ALA A 171 -7.83 -4.62 -8.34
C ALA A 171 -7.79 -4.00 -9.76
N LYS A 172 -7.69 -4.83 -10.79
CA LYS A 172 -7.69 -4.45 -12.22
C LYS A 172 -9.12 -4.42 -12.78
N PRO A 173 -9.45 -3.53 -13.74
CA PRO A 173 -10.67 -3.61 -14.49
C PRO A 173 -10.66 -4.87 -15.33
N ASP A 174 -11.81 -5.53 -15.34
CA ASP A 174 -12.21 -6.49 -16.35
C ASP A 174 -11.16 -7.57 -16.64
N VAL A 175 -10.79 -8.32 -15.60
CA VAL A 175 -9.98 -9.54 -15.78
C VAL A 175 -10.77 -10.48 -16.69
N ASN A 176 -10.35 -10.59 -17.95
CA ASN A 176 -11.01 -11.37 -18.98
C ASN A 176 -10.30 -12.70 -19.28
N LYS A 177 -9.15 -12.93 -18.63
CA LYS A 177 -8.37 -14.16 -18.78
C LYS A 177 -7.57 -14.44 -17.53
N LEU A 178 -7.47 -15.71 -17.14
CA LEU A 178 -6.56 -16.19 -16.10
C LEU A 178 -5.51 -17.08 -16.76
N SER A 179 -4.24 -16.97 -16.38
CA SER A 179 -3.21 -17.90 -16.83
C SER A 179 -2.57 -18.60 -15.65
N LEU A 180 -2.45 -19.92 -15.71
CA LEU A 180 -1.82 -20.74 -14.68
C LEU A 180 -0.54 -21.37 -15.22
N MET A 181 0.52 -21.42 -14.42
CA MET A 181 1.74 -22.14 -14.79
C MET A 181 1.55 -23.64 -14.50
N LEU A 182 1.17 -24.40 -15.54
CA LEU A 182 0.80 -25.81 -15.45
C LEU A 182 1.79 -26.70 -16.22
N ARG A 183 1.93 -27.93 -15.74
CA ARG A 183 2.55 -29.05 -16.46
C ARG A 183 1.55 -30.22 -16.50
N ALA A 184 1.45 -30.89 -17.64
CA ALA A 184 0.77 -32.18 -17.73
C ALA A 184 1.83 -33.29 -17.60
N ASP A 185 1.63 -34.16 -16.61
CA ASP A 185 2.47 -35.33 -16.39
C ASP A 185 2.01 -36.47 -17.32
N GLY A 186 2.96 -37.07 -18.04
CA GLY A 186 2.71 -38.10 -19.04
C GLY A 186 2.87 -37.60 -20.48
N ASP A 187 2.34 -38.37 -21.42
CA ASP A 187 2.47 -38.22 -22.88
C ASP A 187 1.18 -37.71 -23.57
N GLN A 188 0.06 -37.65 -22.84
CA GLN A 188 -1.24 -37.23 -23.36
C GLN A 188 -1.65 -35.85 -22.82
N PRO A 189 -2.29 -34.99 -23.66
CA PRO A 189 -2.87 -33.74 -23.19
C PRO A 189 -3.89 -33.96 -22.06
N VAL A 190 -3.93 -33.04 -21.11
CA VAL A 190 -4.85 -33.09 -19.97
C VAL A 190 -5.73 -31.85 -19.99
N GLU A 191 -7.04 -32.05 -19.91
CA GLU A 191 -7.99 -30.94 -19.75
C GLU A 191 -7.93 -30.43 -18.30
N ALA A 192 -7.65 -29.15 -18.13
CA ALA A 192 -7.77 -28.44 -16.87
C ALA A 192 -9.10 -27.69 -16.84
N ARG A 193 -9.89 -27.84 -15.77
CA ARG A 193 -11.15 -27.11 -15.57
C ARG A 193 -11.02 -26.22 -14.34
N LEU A 194 -11.21 -24.92 -14.49
CA LEU A 194 -11.23 -23.96 -13.39
C LEU A 194 -12.66 -23.57 -13.02
N GLN A 195 -12.85 -23.42 -11.72
CA GLN A 195 -14.04 -22.82 -11.12
C GLN A 195 -13.64 -21.42 -10.64
N VAL A 196 -14.36 -20.40 -11.07
CA VAL A 196 -14.14 -19.02 -10.66
C VAL A 196 -15.39 -18.50 -9.96
N GLU A 197 -15.32 -18.37 -8.64
CA GLU A 197 -16.47 -18.05 -7.78
C GLU A 197 -16.29 -16.68 -7.14
N GLU A 198 -17.28 -15.78 -7.26
CA GLU A 198 -17.28 -14.52 -6.51
C GLU A 198 -17.68 -14.79 -5.04
N GLU A 199 -16.94 -14.23 -4.08
CA GLU A 199 -17.25 -14.36 -2.66
C GLU A 199 -18.69 -13.89 -2.37
N GLY A 200 -19.52 -14.82 -1.88
CA GLY A 200 -20.93 -14.57 -1.57
C GLY A 200 -21.92 -14.90 -2.70
N LYS A 201 -21.47 -15.30 -3.89
CA LYS A 201 -22.32 -15.86 -4.95
C LYS A 201 -22.26 -17.39 -4.94
N LYS A 202 -23.39 -18.04 -5.24
CA LYS A 202 -23.52 -19.51 -5.22
C LYS A 202 -23.13 -20.20 -6.53
N GLU A 203 -23.05 -19.47 -7.63
CA GLU A 203 -22.85 -20.03 -8.97
C GLU A 203 -21.45 -19.66 -9.50
N PRO A 204 -20.51 -20.62 -9.58
CA PRO A 204 -19.18 -20.37 -10.12
C PRO A 204 -19.20 -20.33 -11.65
N THR A 205 -18.32 -19.52 -12.23
CA THR A 205 -18.02 -19.55 -13.67
C THR A 205 -17.06 -20.69 -13.95
N MET A 206 -17.41 -21.56 -14.89
CA MET A 206 -16.59 -22.70 -15.30
C MET A 206 -15.81 -22.35 -16.58
N VAL A 207 -14.50 -22.54 -16.58
CA VAL A 207 -13.65 -22.37 -17.77
C VAL A 207 -12.68 -23.54 -17.90
N ALA A 208 -12.31 -23.91 -19.12
CA ALA A 208 -11.43 -25.05 -19.37
C ALA A 208 -10.34 -24.71 -20.39
N ALA A 209 -9.20 -25.39 -20.29
CA ALA A 209 -8.11 -25.30 -21.23
C ALA A 209 -7.33 -26.62 -21.30
N THR A 210 -6.76 -26.91 -22.47
CA THR A 210 -5.95 -28.11 -22.67
C THR A 210 -4.49 -27.85 -22.34
N VAL A 211 -3.95 -28.61 -21.38
CA VAL A 211 -2.53 -28.60 -21.01
C VAL A 211 -1.80 -29.63 -21.85
N LYS A 212 -0.91 -29.17 -22.74
CA LYS A 212 -0.08 -30.06 -23.56
C LYS A 212 1.02 -30.75 -22.73
N PRO A 213 1.39 -32.00 -23.04
CA PRO A 213 2.53 -32.69 -22.44
C PRO A 213 3.84 -31.91 -22.55
N GLY A 214 4.79 -32.20 -21.67
CA GLY A 214 6.13 -31.60 -21.65
C GLY A 214 6.35 -30.67 -20.45
N GLY A 215 7.23 -29.68 -20.58
CA GLY A 215 7.57 -28.76 -19.48
C GLY A 215 6.43 -27.84 -19.04
N PHE A 216 6.66 -27.16 -17.91
CA PHE A 216 5.77 -26.12 -17.39
C PHE A 216 5.57 -25.00 -18.40
N ARG A 217 4.33 -24.52 -18.51
CA ARG A 217 3.97 -23.38 -19.36
C ARG A 217 2.80 -22.62 -18.77
N TRP A 218 2.67 -21.36 -19.16
CA TRP A 218 1.44 -20.60 -18.93
C TRP A 218 0.33 -21.15 -19.81
N VAL A 219 -0.76 -21.58 -19.18
CA VAL A 219 -1.98 -22.06 -19.83
C VAL A 219 -3.08 -21.03 -19.56
N ASP A 220 -3.65 -20.54 -20.65
CA ASP A 220 -4.64 -19.47 -20.65
C ASP A 220 -6.06 -20.01 -20.54
N PHE A 221 -6.85 -19.39 -19.67
CA PHE A 221 -8.27 -19.65 -19.43
C PHE A 221 -9.05 -18.36 -19.70
N PRO A 222 -9.59 -18.18 -20.91
CA PRO A 222 -10.46 -17.06 -21.23
C PRO A 222 -11.72 -17.10 -20.37
N LEU A 223 -12.11 -15.96 -19.82
CA LEU A 223 -13.33 -15.82 -19.02
C LEU A 223 -14.47 -15.36 -19.94
N PRO A 224 -15.66 -15.99 -19.87
CA PRO A 224 -16.79 -15.61 -20.71
C PRO A 224 -17.31 -14.20 -20.41
N GLN A 225 -17.11 -13.73 -19.17
CA GLN A 225 -17.34 -12.36 -18.75
C GLN A 225 -16.16 -11.90 -17.91
N PRO A 226 -15.75 -10.63 -18.03
CA PRO A 226 -14.70 -10.11 -17.18
C PRO A 226 -15.08 -10.11 -15.69
N LEU A 227 -14.11 -10.39 -14.83
CA LEU A 227 -14.34 -10.33 -13.38
C LEU A 227 -14.60 -8.87 -12.96
N THR A 228 -15.56 -8.69 -12.05
CA THR A 228 -15.94 -7.38 -11.53
C THR A 228 -14.85 -6.81 -10.62
N PRO A 229 -14.41 -5.56 -10.82
CA PRO A 229 -13.37 -4.95 -9.99
C PRO A 229 -13.79 -4.74 -8.53
N GLY A 230 -12.82 -4.81 -7.62
CA GLY A 230 -13.02 -4.63 -6.18
C GLY A 230 -13.73 -5.80 -5.50
N LYS A 231 -13.94 -6.91 -6.21
CA LYS A 231 -14.52 -8.15 -5.68
C LYS A 231 -13.42 -9.16 -5.37
N VAL A 232 -13.77 -10.12 -4.52
CA VAL A 232 -12.92 -11.27 -4.19
C VAL A 232 -13.44 -12.46 -4.96
N TYR A 233 -12.56 -13.15 -5.67
CA TYR A 233 -12.87 -14.38 -6.39
C TYR A 233 -12.04 -15.54 -5.86
N PHE A 234 -12.64 -16.73 -5.78
CA PHE A 234 -11.95 -17.98 -5.57
C PHE A 234 -11.70 -18.63 -6.92
N VAL A 235 -10.43 -18.81 -7.29
CA VAL A 235 -10.05 -19.58 -8.48
C VAL A 235 -9.63 -20.96 -8.02
N MET A 236 -10.41 -21.98 -8.36
CA MET A 236 -10.21 -23.36 -7.93
C MET A 236 -9.95 -24.28 -9.13
N LEU A 237 -8.93 -25.12 -8.99
CA LEU A 237 -8.66 -26.26 -9.84
C LEU A 237 -9.05 -27.53 -9.05
N PRO A 238 -10.06 -28.30 -9.49
CA PRO A 238 -10.39 -29.61 -8.90
C PRO A 238 -9.20 -30.57 -8.94
N ALA A 239 -9.28 -31.65 -8.15
CA ALA A 239 -8.26 -32.68 -8.16
C ALA A 239 -8.09 -33.25 -9.57
N THR A 240 -6.91 -33.01 -10.15
CA THR A 240 -6.54 -33.41 -11.51
C THR A 240 -5.15 -34.04 -11.43
N PRO A 241 -5.03 -35.32 -11.05
CA PRO A 241 -3.75 -35.92 -10.65
C PRO A 241 -2.63 -35.89 -11.70
N LYS A 242 -2.98 -35.76 -12.99
CA LYS A 242 -2.02 -35.62 -14.10
C LYS A 242 -1.53 -34.19 -14.33
N LEU A 243 -1.91 -33.23 -13.48
CA LEU A 243 -1.42 -31.86 -13.57
C LEU A 243 -0.51 -31.52 -12.40
N CYS A 244 0.44 -30.63 -12.64
CA CYS A 244 1.18 -29.94 -11.60
C CYS A 244 0.99 -28.43 -11.79
N TRP A 245 0.66 -27.72 -10.72
CA TRP A 245 0.50 -26.26 -10.70
C TRP A 245 1.59 -25.65 -9.84
N ARG A 246 2.44 -24.79 -10.40
CA ARG A 246 3.54 -24.17 -9.65
C ARG A 246 3.03 -23.30 -8.50
N ILE A 247 3.79 -23.28 -7.41
CA ILE A 247 3.65 -22.32 -6.31
C ILE A 247 4.87 -21.40 -6.35
N TYR A 248 4.66 -20.11 -6.16
CA TYR A 248 5.76 -19.17 -5.97
C TYR A 248 6.41 -19.39 -4.60
N ASP A 249 7.75 -19.47 -4.54
CA ASP A 249 8.43 -19.64 -3.26
C ASP A 249 8.23 -18.42 -2.34
N HIS A 250 8.07 -17.24 -2.96
CA HIS A 250 7.79 -15.97 -2.29
C HIS A 250 6.66 -15.24 -3.02
N ALA A 251 5.46 -15.26 -2.46
CA ALA A 251 4.32 -14.46 -2.92
C ALA A 251 3.35 -14.21 -1.77
N ASP A 252 2.85 -12.98 -1.68
CA ASP A 252 1.72 -12.65 -0.81
C ASP A 252 0.44 -13.26 -1.40
N GLY A 253 -0.22 -14.11 -0.61
CA GLY A 253 -1.44 -14.78 -1.04
C GLY A 253 -1.95 -15.77 -0.01
N GLU A 254 -3.23 -16.10 -0.16
CA GLU A 254 -3.90 -17.16 0.58
C GLU A 254 -4.29 -18.24 -0.42
N ARG A 255 -3.63 -19.40 -0.30
CA ARG A 255 -3.93 -20.57 -1.12
C ARG A 255 -4.61 -21.63 -0.26
N VAL A 256 -5.49 -22.39 -0.88
CA VAL A 256 -6.23 -23.48 -0.25
C VAL A 256 -6.00 -24.78 -0.99
N TYR A 257 -6.04 -25.89 -0.26
CA TYR A 257 -6.11 -27.23 -0.83
C TYR A 257 -6.98 -28.13 0.04
N GLY A 258 -7.58 -29.16 -0.54
CA GLY A 258 -8.45 -30.08 0.17
C GLY A 258 -9.66 -30.48 -0.65
N LYS A 259 -10.83 -30.46 -0.01
CA LYS A 259 -12.13 -30.80 -0.61
C LYS A 259 -13.21 -29.84 -0.10
N PRO A 260 -14.34 -29.68 -0.79
CA PRO A 260 -15.46 -28.88 -0.31
C PRO A 260 -15.83 -29.25 1.14
N GLY A 261 -15.98 -28.24 2.00
CA GLY A 261 -16.27 -28.41 3.44
C GLY A 261 -15.07 -28.77 4.33
N ALA A 262 -13.88 -29.03 3.75
CA ALA A 262 -12.65 -29.33 4.48
C ALA A 262 -11.44 -28.76 3.73
N TRP A 263 -11.30 -27.43 3.79
CA TRP A 263 -10.20 -26.69 3.17
C TRP A 263 -9.08 -26.43 4.17
N THR A 264 -7.84 -26.64 3.74
CA THR A 264 -6.65 -26.20 4.48
C THR A 264 -6.12 -24.92 3.86
N THR A 265 -6.14 -23.83 4.63
CA THR A 265 -5.54 -22.55 4.24
C THR A 265 -4.03 -22.55 4.49
N MET A 266 -3.27 -22.03 3.53
CA MET A 266 -1.83 -21.86 3.61
C MET A 266 -1.43 -20.48 3.08
N GLY A 267 -0.31 -19.95 3.58
CA GLY A 267 0.35 -18.81 2.96
C GLY A 267 0.97 -19.16 1.60
N GLY A 268 1.19 -18.12 0.79
CA GLY A 268 1.75 -18.22 -0.55
C GLY A 268 0.68 -18.16 -1.64
N ALA A 269 1.13 -18.01 -2.88
CA ALA A 269 0.25 -18.01 -4.06
C ALA A 269 0.67 -19.11 -5.03
N TYR A 270 -0.32 -19.76 -5.63
CA TYR A 270 -0.10 -20.51 -6.85
C TYR A 270 0.26 -19.55 -7.99
N ALA A 271 1.04 -20.04 -8.95
CA ALA A 271 1.46 -19.29 -10.13
C ALA A 271 0.25 -19.03 -11.03
N LEU A 272 -0.39 -17.89 -10.81
CA LEU A 272 -1.62 -17.42 -11.45
C LEU A 272 -1.47 -15.95 -11.84
N LYS A 273 -1.72 -15.66 -13.12
CA LYS A 273 -1.70 -14.30 -13.68
C LYS A 273 -3.10 -13.93 -14.17
N PRO A 274 -3.79 -12.97 -13.53
CA PRO A 274 -5.01 -12.39 -14.08
C PRO A 274 -4.64 -11.33 -15.13
N PHE A 275 -5.23 -11.47 -16.31
CA PHE A 275 -5.12 -10.53 -17.43
C PHE A 275 -6.48 -9.85 -17.63
N GLY A 276 -6.44 -8.55 -17.83
CA GLY A 276 -7.59 -7.72 -18.16
C GLY A 276 -7.10 -6.48 -18.89
N THR A 277 -8.03 -5.61 -19.27
CA THR A 277 -7.65 -4.27 -19.75
C THR A 277 -6.82 -3.60 -18.66
N PRO A 278 -5.62 -3.08 -18.95
CA PRO A 278 -4.85 -2.33 -17.95
C PRO A 278 -5.70 -1.18 -17.40
N ARG A 279 -5.95 -1.14 -16.08
CA ARG A 279 -6.30 0.17 -15.47
C ARG A 279 -5.07 1.04 -15.60
N LYS A 280 -5.31 2.33 -15.81
CA LYS A 280 -4.45 3.34 -15.21
C LYS A 280 -4.46 3.12 -13.69
N LEU A 281 -3.38 2.55 -13.16
CA LEU A 281 -3.23 2.18 -11.75
C LEU A 281 -3.00 3.41 -10.86
N GLY A 282 -3.37 4.60 -11.33
CA GLY A 282 -2.90 5.88 -10.82
C GLY A 282 -1.64 6.35 -11.54
N ARG A 283 -0.92 7.29 -10.93
CA ARG A 283 0.32 7.86 -11.44
C ARG A 283 1.49 7.02 -10.91
N VAL A 284 2.11 6.25 -11.81
CA VAL A 284 3.24 5.36 -11.48
C VAL A 284 4.59 5.83 -12.02
N GLY A 285 4.59 6.98 -12.70
CA GLY A 285 5.79 7.62 -13.23
C GLY A 285 6.55 8.45 -12.18
N PRO A 286 7.72 8.99 -12.55
CA PRO A 286 8.54 9.80 -11.65
C PRO A 286 7.81 11.01 -11.08
N GLU A 287 6.88 11.60 -11.84
CA GLU A 287 6.09 12.77 -11.44
C GLU A 287 5.21 12.52 -10.22
N ALA A 288 4.85 11.26 -9.96
CA ALA A 288 4.03 10.90 -8.81
C ALA A 288 4.80 11.07 -7.48
N ALA A 289 6.14 10.99 -7.50
CA ALA A 289 6.93 11.15 -6.28
C ALA A 289 6.98 12.60 -5.74
N VAL A 290 6.41 13.57 -6.47
CA VAL A 290 6.34 14.98 -6.07
C VAL A 290 4.93 15.56 -6.21
N ASP A 291 3.90 14.72 -6.37
CA ASP A 291 2.52 15.16 -6.56
C ASP A 291 1.79 15.51 -5.24
N GLY A 292 2.47 15.31 -4.11
CA GLY A 292 2.01 15.61 -2.76
C GLY A 292 1.14 14.53 -2.13
N LEU A 293 0.99 13.37 -2.76
CA LEU A 293 0.21 12.24 -2.25
C LEU A 293 1.12 11.09 -1.84
N ALA A 294 1.37 10.97 -0.54
CA ALA A 294 2.25 9.96 0.01
C ALA A 294 1.62 8.55 0.12
N VAL A 295 0.36 8.34 -0.29
CA VAL A 295 -0.35 7.05 -0.17
C VAL A 295 -1.29 6.82 -1.35
N PRO A 296 -1.77 5.57 -1.59
CA PRO A 296 -2.83 5.33 -2.55
C PRO A 296 -4.14 6.02 -2.14
N LEU A 297 -4.81 6.66 -3.11
CA LEU A 297 -6.09 7.34 -2.91
C LEU A 297 -7.14 6.71 -3.83
N GLU A 298 -8.25 6.26 -3.26
CA GLU A 298 -9.36 5.60 -4.00
C GLU A 298 -8.92 4.45 -4.93
N GLY A 299 -7.89 3.71 -4.51
CA GLY A 299 -7.34 2.58 -5.27
C GLY A 299 -6.43 2.98 -6.43
N GLN A 300 -6.03 4.26 -6.51
CA GLN A 300 -5.01 4.76 -7.43
C GLN A 300 -3.70 4.98 -6.67
N PHE A 301 -2.60 4.49 -7.23
CA PHE A 301 -1.26 4.72 -6.70
C PHE A 301 -0.73 6.10 -7.13
N HIS A 302 0.06 6.70 -6.25
CA HIS A 302 0.74 7.97 -6.44
C HIS A 302 2.20 7.76 -6.05
N GLN A 303 2.93 7.01 -6.86
CA GLN A 303 4.29 6.60 -6.51
C GLN A 303 5.14 6.38 -7.75
N TRP A 304 6.41 6.75 -7.73
CA TRP A 304 7.33 6.23 -8.73
C TRP A 304 7.58 4.74 -8.51
N ARG A 305 7.59 3.97 -9.61
CA ARG A 305 8.02 2.56 -9.63
C ARG A 305 9.04 2.36 -10.72
N SER A 306 10.19 1.79 -10.39
CA SER A 306 11.17 1.42 -11.41
C SER A 306 10.69 0.22 -12.23
N ASP A 307 11.19 0.09 -13.46
CA ASP A 307 10.91 -1.05 -14.32
C ASP A 307 11.45 -2.35 -13.69
N PRO A 308 10.58 -3.31 -13.33
CA PRO A 308 11.02 -4.57 -12.73
C PRO A 308 11.74 -5.49 -13.71
N ALA A 309 11.73 -5.20 -15.02
CA ALA A 309 12.50 -5.93 -16.02
C ALA A 309 13.96 -5.46 -16.11
N GLN A 310 14.31 -4.36 -15.47
CA GLN A 310 15.67 -3.81 -15.41
C GLN A 310 16.29 -4.07 -14.04
N GLU A 311 17.60 -4.33 -14.01
CA GLU A 311 18.34 -4.56 -12.77
C GLU A 311 18.48 -3.26 -11.95
N LEU A 312 18.64 -3.42 -10.63
CA LEU A 312 19.10 -2.33 -9.76
C LEU A 312 20.63 -2.16 -9.94
N PRO A 313 21.19 -0.94 -9.83
CA PRO A 313 20.54 0.27 -9.31
C PRO A 313 19.65 0.99 -10.31
N GLN A 314 18.57 1.58 -9.80
CA GLN A 314 17.67 2.45 -10.56
C GLN A 314 17.43 3.73 -9.78
N TRP A 315 17.23 4.85 -10.46
CA TRP A 315 17.23 6.17 -9.83
C TRP A 315 16.03 7.04 -10.18
N LEU A 316 15.70 7.93 -9.24
CA LEU A 316 14.73 9.03 -9.37
C LEU A 316 15.50 10.35 -9.17
N GLU A 317 15.36 11.28 -10.10
CA GLU A 317 16.05 12.57 -10.11
C GLU A 317 15.03 13.70 -10.03
N VAL A 318 15.30 14.67 -9.16
CA VAL A 318 14.55 15.92 -9.05
C VAL A 318 15.45 17.05 -9.52
N ASP A 319 15.03 17.72 -10.59
CA ASP A 319 15.64 18.92 -11.15
C ASP A 319 14.83 20.13 -10.71
N PHE A 320 15.42 20.96 -9.86
CA PHE A 320 14.76 22.13 -9.29
C PHE A 320 14.56 23.26 -10.31
N GLY A 321 15.18 23.17 -11.50
CA GLY A 321 15.17 24.20 -12.53
C GLY A 321 15.93 25.49 -12.16
N LYS A 322 16.49 25.53 -10.95
CA LYS A 322 17.27 26.63 -10.38
C LYS A 322 18.20 26.08 -9.30
N THR A 323 19.27 26.81 -9.01
CA THR A 323 20.12 26.50 -7.87
C THR A 323 19.38 26.78 -6.56
N VAL A 324 19.35 25.80 -5.66
CA VAL A 324 18.78 25.88 -4.32
C VAL A 324 19.80 25.44 -3.28
N THR A 325 19.60 25.86 -2.03
CA THR A 325 20.33 25.33 -0.88
C THR A 325 19.41 24.46 -0.05
N LEU A 326 19.82 23.24 0.26
CA LEU A 326 19.06 22.29 1.07
C LEU A 326 19.97 21.52 2.02
N ASN A 327 19.42 21.03 3.13
CA ASN A 327 20.15 20.24 4.13
C ASN A 327 19.33 19.04 4.64
N THR A 328 18.08 18.90 4.17
CA THR A 328 17.16 17.88 4.62
C THR A 328 16.40 17.29 3.44
N VAL A 329 16.31 15.96 3.39
CA VAL A 329 15.45 15.22 2.44
C VAL A 329 14.57 14.25 3.20
N HIS A 330 13.26 14.29 2.93
CA HIS A 330 12.28 13.33 3.41
C HIS A 330 11.92 12.36 2.29
N LEU A 331 11.87 11.07 2.62
CA LEU A 331 11.52 9.98 1.70
C LEU A 331 10.38 9.16 2.29
N THR A 332 9.37 8.90 1.47
CA THR A 332 8.28 7.98 1.78
C THR A 332 8.34 6.81 0.81
N PHE A 333 8.74 5.64 1.32
CA PHE A 333 8.84 4.40 0.56
C PHE A 333 7.55 3.59 0.60
N ASP A 334 7.34 2.75 -0.42
CA ASP A 334 6.24 1.78 -0.41
C ASP A 334 6.62 0.56 0.43
N THR A 335 5.91 0.36 1.54
CA THR A 335 6.05 -0.84 2.37
C THR A 335 5.12 -1.97 1.93
N ASN A 336 4.22 -1.73 0.98
CA ASN A 336 3.19 -2.69 0.55
C ASN A 336 2.31 -3.22 1.72
N LEU A 337 2.21 -2.47 2.83
CA LEU A 337 1.43 -2.86 4.02
C LEU A 337 -0.09 -2.60 3.88
N PHE A 338 -0.57 -2.31 2.67
CA PHE A 338 -1.99 -2.12 2.38
C PHE A 338 -2.77 -3.45 2.27
N GLY A 339 -2.09 -4.60 2.31
CA GLY A 339 -2.70 -5.92 2.33
C GLY A 339 -3.33 -6.28 3.68
N ARG A 340 -4.39 -7.09 3.66
CA ARG A 340 -5.15 -7.53 4.86
C ARG A 340 -4.30 -8.31 5.88
N PHE A 341 -3.18 -8.87 5.45
CA PHE A 341 -2.19 -9.57 6.28
C PHE A 341 -0.79 -9.12 5.87
N PRO A 342 -0.24 -8.06 6.49
CA PRO A 342 1.14 -7.69 6.22
C PRO A 342 2.06 -8.84 6.63
N SER A 343 3.08 -9.13 5.82
CA SER A 343 4.05 -10.16 6.17
C SER A 343 4.68 -9.84 7.53
N SER A 344 4.95 -10.86 8.34
CA SER A 344 5.56 -10.69 9.67
C SER A 344 7.03 -10.22 9.61
N LYS A 345 7.52 -9.86 8.42
CA LYS A 345 8.88 -9.36 8.19
C LYS A 345 8.93 -7.84 8.43
N PRO A 346 9.90 -7.34 9.21
CA PRO A 346 10.06 -5.91 9.41
C PRO A 346 10.25 -5.15 8.10
N GLY A 347 9.48 -4.07 7.94
CA GLY A 347 9.69 -3.06 6.92
C GLY A 347 9.00 -3.23 5.59
N GLY A 348 8.11 -4.20 5.44
CA GLY A 348 7.26 -4.32 4.27
C GLY A 348 8.01 -4.75 3.00
N GLU A 349 7.35 -5.51 2.13
CA GLU A 349 8.05 -6.26 1.09
C GLU A 349 8.65 -5.38 -0.01
N ALA A 350 8.11 -4.19 -0.24
CA ALA A 350 8.51 -3.35 -1.37
C ALA A 350 9.45 -2.19 -1.01
N THR A 351 9.88 -2.09 0.24
CA THR A 351 10.67 -0.96 0.73
C THR A 351 12.07 -0.94 0.14
N ALA A 352 12.56 0.25 -0.22
CA ALA A 352 13.96 0.45 -0.55
C ALA A 352 14.83 0.13 0.67
N ASP A 353 15.79 -0.77 0.48
CA ASP A 353 16.66 -1.31 1.52
C ASP A 353 17.96 -0.52 1.59
N ASP A 354 18.70 -0.51 0.48
CA ASP A 354 19.97 0.20 0.35
C ASP A 354 19.81 1.26 -0.74
N TYR A 355 20.19 2.50 -0.44
CA TYR A 355 20.06 3.62 -1.37
C TYR A 355 21.01 4.76 -1.04
N TRP A 356 21.30 5.57 -2.05
CA TRP A 356 22.04 6.81 -1.92
C TRP A 356 21.16 8.01 -2.23
N LEU A 357 21.35 9.06 -1.45
CA LEU A 357 20.93 10.41 -1.78
C LEU A 357 22.14 11.17 -2.30
N LEU A 358 22.06 11.60 -3.54
CA LEU A 358 23.11 12.33 -4.23
C LEU A 358 22.64 13.75 -4.57
N TYR A 359 23.59 14.66 -4.69
CA TYR A 359 23.36 16.02 -5.17
C TYR A 359 24.33 16.35 -6.29
N ASN A 360 23.89 17.18 -7.23
CA ASN A 360 24.73 17.61 -8.34
C ASN A 360 25.61 18.79 -7.92
N LYS A 361 26.92 18.67 -8.13
CA LYS A 361 27.92 19.70 -7.85
C LYS A 361 28.76 19.92 -9.09
N GLY A 362 28.38 20.92 -9.88
CA GLY A 362 29.09 21.26 -11.12
C GLY A 362 29.11 20.13 -12.15
N GLY A 363 28.01 19.37 -12.27
CA GLY A 363 27.87 18.25 -13.21
C GLY A 363 28.37 16.90 -12.69
N LYS A 364 28.88 16.85 -11.45
CA LYS A 364 29.28 15.60 -10.78
C LYS A 364 28.33 15.28 -9.64
N TRP A 365 27.98 14.01 -9.50
CA TRP A 365 27.18 13.52 -8.37
C TRP A 365 28.06 13.28 -7.16
N GLU A 366 27.72 13.91 -6.04
CA GLU A 366 28.31 13.65 -4.72
C GLU A 366 27.26 13.04 -3.79
N VAL A 367 27.67 12.12 -2.91
CA VAL A 367 26.78 11.46 -1.95
C VAL A 367 26.53 12.38 -0.77
N ALA A 368 25.28 12.80 -0.58
CA ALA A 368 24.83 13.50 0.62
C ALA A 368 24.52 12.54 1.77
N PHE A 369 23.97 11.35 1.46
CA PHE A 369 23.65 10.33 2.45
C PHE A 369 23.65 8.94 1.82
N ALA A 370 24.11 7.93 2.56
CA ALA A 370 24.01 6.53 2.18
C ALA A 370 23.25 5.74 3.26
N ALA A 371 22.22 4.99 2.85
CA ALA A 371 21.45 4.11 3.71
C ALA A 371 21.71 2.65 3.34
N GLN A 372 21.78 1.81 4.38
CA GLN A 372 21.81 0.35 4.26
C GLN A 372 20.81 -0.26 5.23
N GLY A 373 20.18 -1.37 4.86
CA GLY A 373 19.31 -2.11 5.76
C GLY A 373 18.01 -1.39 6.13
N ASN A 374 17.52 -0.46 5.29
CA ASN A 374 16.34 0.33 5.62
C ASN A 374 15.08 -0.55 5.68
N TRP A 375 14.34 -0.42 6.77
CA TRP A 375 13.05 -1.08 6.98
C TRP A 375 11.94 -0.07 7.30
N ARG A 376 12.20 1.24 7.25
CA ARG A 376 11.20 2.25 7.57
C ARG A 376 10.55 2.77 6.29
N ARG A 377 9.24 2.97 6.35
CA ARG A 377 8.45 3.67 5.33
C ARG A 377 8.95 5.10 5.15
N PHE A 378 8.98 5.85 6.24
CA PHE A 378 9.38 7.25 6.26
C PHE A 378 10.81 7.40 6.77
N ARG A 379 11.58 8.22 6.05
CA ARG A 379 12.96 8.54 6.37
C ARG A 379 13.19 10.03 6.24
N ARG A 380 13.73 10.64 7.30
CA ARG A 380 14.27 11.99 7.30
C ARG A 380 15.79 11.90 7.33
N HIS A 381 16.43 12.46 6.33
CA HIS A 381 17.88 12.55 6.22
C HIS A 381 18.29 14.01 6.39
N GLN A 382 19.18 14.26 7.34
CA GLN A 382 19.82 15.56 7.55
C GLN A 382 21.30 15.43 7.26
N PHE A 383 21.87 16.42 6.59
CA PHE A 383 23.27 16.48 6.18
C PHE A 383 23.74 17.95 6.12
N PRO A 384 25.04 18.23 6.05
CA PRO A 384 25.54 19.60 5.88
C PRO A 384 24.87 20.29 4.68
N ALA A 385 24.58 21.59 4.80
CA ALA A 385 23.88 22.30 3.72
C ALA A 385 24.68 22.25 2.41
N VAL A 386 24.01 21.83 1.34
CA VAL A 386 24.57 21.77 -0.02
C VAL A 386 23.82 22.73 -0.93
N THR A 387 24.53 23.29 -1.89
CA THR A 387 23.96 24.13 -2.95
C THR A 387 24.00 23.34 -4.25
N THR A 388 22.82 23.12 -4.85
CA THR A 388 22.66 22.25 -6.01
C THR A 388 21.45 22.67 -6.86
N ASP A 389 21.45 22.29 -8.12
CA ASP A 389 20.29 22.36 -9.03
C ASP A 389 19.51 21.05 -9.10
N LYS A 390 20.10 19.92 -8.65
CA LYS A 390 19.47 18.60 -8.71
C LYS A 390 19.82 17.69 -7.53
N ILE A 391 18.86 16.85 -7.16
CA ILE A 391 19.11 15.70 -6.28
C ILE A 391 18.71 14.40 -6.99
N ARG A 392 19.34 13.30 -6.58
CA ARG A 392 19.03 11.96 -7.07
C ARG A 392 18.90 11.00 -5.90
N LEU A 393 17.82 10.22 -5.90
CA LEU A 393 17.65 9.04 -5.08
C LEU A 393 18.00 7.82 -5.94
N GLU A 394 19.10 7.15 -5.62
CA GLU A 394 19.55 5.95 -6.31
C GLU A 394 19.29 4.73 -5.42
N ILE A 395 18.40 3.85 -5.85
CA ILE A 395 18.03 2.65 -5.10
C ILE A 395 18.94 1.51 -5.55
N LEU A 396 19.81 1.06 -4.64
CA LEU A 396 20.77 -0.01 -4.88
C LEU A 396 20.15 -1.38 -4.63
N LYS A 397 19.24 -1.45 -3.65
CA LYS A 397 18.56 -2.69 -3.25
C LYS A 397 17.14 -2.40 -2.79
N ALA A 398 16.18 -3.20 -3.26
CA ALA A 398 14.81 -3.21 -2.77
C ALA A 398 14.52 -4.56 -2.07
N LYS A 399 13.70 -4.55 -1.01
CA LYS A 399 13.38 -5.79 -0.26
C LYS A 399 12.63 -6.84 -1.08
N ASN A 400 11.91 -6.42 -2.12
CA ASN A 400 11.23 -7.30 -3.07
C ASN A 400 12.21 -7.92 -4.09
N GLY A 401 13.47 -7.48 -4.09
CA GLY A 401 14.53 -7.92 -5.00
C GLY A 401 14.33 -7.54 -6.47
N ARG A 402 13.45 -6.58 -6.77
CA ARG A 402 13.09 -6.23 -8.16
C ARG A 402 13.00 -4.75 -8.44
N GLU A 403 12.00 -4.09 -7.84
CA GLU A 403 11.64 -2.73 -8.21
C GLU A 403 11.74 -1.80 -7.01
N ALA A 404 12.27 -0.62 -7.27
CA ALA A 404 12.19 0.52 -6.39
C ALA A 404 10.78 1.10 -6.42
N ARG A 405 10.25 1.46 -5.25
CA ARG A 405 8.93 2.09 -5.12
C ARG A 405 8.98 3.24 -4.11
N VAL A 406 8.63 4.43 -4.57
CA VAL A 406 8.74 5.67 -3.78
C VAL A 406 7.45 6.46 -3.93
N TYR A 407 6.70 6.61 -2.84
CA TYR A 407 5.53 7.47 -2.81
C TYR A 407 5.92 8.94 -2.91
N GLU A 408 7.00 9.34 -2.24
CA GLU A 408 7.31 10.75 -2.14
C GLU A 408 8.78 11.04 -1.86
N ILE A 409 9.28 12.13 -2.46
CA ILE A 409 10.55 12.78 -2.14
C ILE A 409 10.30 14.28 -1.88
N ARG A 410 10.76 14.78 -0.73
CA ARG A 410 10.68 16.19 -0.36
C ARG A 410 12.05 16.71 0.06
N ALA A 411 12.37 17.94 -0.28
CA ALA A 411 13.63 18.57 0.08
C ALA A 411 13.40 19.91 0.79
N TYR A 412 14.17 20.19 1.83
CA TYR A 412 14.01 21.36 2.68
C TYR A 412 15.35 21.99 3.07
N LYS A 413 15.28 23.26 3.47
CA LYS A 413 16.31 23.99 4.20
C LYS A 413 15.80 24.29 5.60
N GLU A 414 16.23 23.50 6.59
CA GLU A 414 15.72 23.53 7.97
C GLU A 414 16.76 23.90 9.02
#